data_AF-A0A1G3A9U4-F1
#
_entry.id   AF-A0A1G3A9U4-F1
#
_cell.length_a   1.000
_cell.length_b   1.000
_cell.length_c   1.000
_cell.angle_alpha   90.00
_cell.angle_beta   90.00
_cell.angle_gamma   90.00
#
_symmetry.space_group_name_H-M   'P 1'
#
loop_
_entity.id
_entity.type
_entity.pdbx_description
1 polymer ?
#
loop_
_entity_poly.entity_id
_entity_poly.type
_entity_poly.pdbx_seq_one_letter_code
_entity_poly.pdbx_strand_id
1 'polypeptide(L)'
;PYSDLSDKSEPEGSVGEELDAAGRSLSEALRISFIILKVIMIVLVIGFLASGFETVGSNEQALVLRFGEIRGVGEKRLLGPGAHWIFPYPIDEIIKIPVETAVHLTINTFWYTERPEDILSGQERPVRPDTPLDPLKDGYCITRGEKQQETTADSGGSDYNLVHTRWQLTYQINDPEQFFREVYVRKVGPGDVYFDVITKSIEPLLKDLFEGAVVTAMVDYTIDEAISSQDRIPGQVRKLMQDKLDRIQSGIKVVSVQLTASVPPRQVKPVFEASTLASQRSEKVITEARTYAETTLNEAAGSVAEALFAALHDEIVDEQKREFLWSQLAGKAQEKLGDAREYATKV
;
A
#
# COMPACT_ATOMS: atom_id res chain seq x y z
N PRO A 1 129.21 8.14 26.36
CA PRO A 1 129.31 8.17 24.88
C PRO A 1 127.93 7.91 24.26
N TYR A 2 127.42 8.91 23.51
CA TYR A 2 126.26 8.91 22.59
C TYR A 2 124.87 8.65 23.23
N SER A 3 123.99 9.63 23.45
CA SER A 3 123.29 10.60 22.56
C SER A 3 122.14 10.00 21.75
N ASP A 4 120.92 10.38 22.17
CA ASP A 4 119.79 10.88 21.38
C ASP A 4 119.12 9.97 20.33
N LEU A 5 117.80 9.82 20.44
CA LEU A 5 116.84 10.10 19.35
C LEU A 5 115.38 9.92 19.80
N SER A 6 114.68 11.06 19.77
CA SER A 6 113.29 11.28 19.34
C SER A 6 112.14 10.56 20.05
N ASP A 7 111.46 11.34 20.89
CA ASP A 7 110.05 11.76 20.71
C ASP A 7 109.14 10.84 19.88
N LYS A 8 108.16 10.24 20.55
CA LYS A 8 106.88 9.90 19.92
C LYS A 8 105.77 9.99 20.96
N SER A 9 105.09 11.12 20.91
CA SER A 9 103.77 11.39 21.50
C SER A 9 102.79 10.23 21.27
N GLU A 10 102.19 9.77 22.36
CA GLU A 10 100.99 8.93 22.36
C GLU A 10 99.78 9.79 21.94
N PRO A 11 98.93 9.33 21.01
CA PRO A 11 97.66 10.00 20.76
C PRO A 11 96.64 9.52 21.80
N GLU A 12 96.50 10.26 22.90
CA GLU A 12 95.26 10.23 23.71
C GLU A 12 94.15 10.94 22.93
N GLY A 13 93.39 10.18 22.14
CA GLY A 13 92.22 10.70 21.45
C GLY A 13 91.55 9.65 20.57
N SER A 14 90.54 8.95 21.11
CA SER A 14 89.54 8.26 20.26
C SER A 14 88.29 7.79 20.99
N VAL A 15 88.35 7.46 22.30
CA VAL A 15 87.21 6.80 22.96
C VAL A 15 86.04 7.76 23.25
N GLY A 16 86.31 9.03 23.57
CA GLY A 16 85.27 10.04 23.83
C GLY A 16 84.57 10.55 22.58
N GLU A 17 85.29 10.68 21.46
CA GLU A 17 84.72 11.11 20.17
C GLU A 17 83.90 9.99 19.50
N GLU A 18 84.31 8.73 19.62
CA GLU A 18 83.54 7.60 19.06
C GLU A 18 82.21 7.38 19.79
N LEU A 19 82.17 7.56 21.12
CA LEU A 19 80.93 7.48 21.90
C LEU A 19 79.97 8.64 21.58
N ASP A 20 80.48 9.84 21.35
CA ASP A 20 79.67 11.02 21.00
C ASP A 20 79.18 10.93 19.53
N ALA A 21 79.97 10.37 18.63
CA ALA A 21 79.57 10.07 17.25
C ALA A 21 78.51 8.96 17.16
N ALA A 22 78.67 7.88 17.93
CA ALA A 22 77.70 6.79 18.01
C ALA A 22 76.35 7.25 18.62
N GLY A 23 76.39 8.08 19.67
CA GLY A 23 75.20 8.67 20.28
C GLY A 23 74.46 9.62 19.34
N ARG A 24 75.19 10.44 18.58
CA ARG A 24 74.62 11.34 17.56
C ARG A 24 73.95 10.55 16.42
N SER A 25 74.60 9.51 15.89
CA SER A 25 74.06 8.64 14.84
C SER A 25 72.77 7.92 15.28
N LEU A 26 72.73 7.40 16.51
CA LEU A 26 71.52 6.77 17.07
C LEU A 26 70.37 7.78 17.23
N SER A 27 70.67 8.99 17.72
CA SER A 27 69.66 10.04 17.89
C SER A 27 69.11 10.56 16.55
N GLU A 28 69.97 10.64 15.52
CA GLU A 28 69.62 11.08 14.17
C GLU A 28 68.77 10.01 13.45
N ALA A 29 69.16 8.72 13.57
CA ALA A 29 68.37 7.60 13.09
C ALA A 29 66.99 7.50 13.76
N LEU A 30 66.92 7.69 15.09
CA LEU A 30 65.65 7.75 15.82
C LEU A 30 64.80 8.93 15.33
N ARG A 31 65.36 10.13 15.20
CA ARG A 31 64.64 11.31 14.72
C ARG A 31 64.10 11.10 13.29
N ILE A 32 64.88 10.47 12.42
CA ILE A 32 64.45 10.09 11.06
C ILE A 32 63.31 9.06 11.11
N SER A 33 63.41 8.04 11.97
CA SER A 33 62.33 7.04 12.13
C SER A 33 61.02 7.67 12.60
N PHE A 34 61.07 8.64 13.52
CA PHE A 34 59.89 9.40 13.94
C PHE A 34 59.29 10.26 12.83
N ILE A 35 60.13 10.85 11.96
CA ILE A 35 59.66 11.60 10.79
C ILE A 35 58.97 10.67 9.81
N ILE A 36 59.56 9.51 9.49
CA ILE A 36 58.98 8.50 8.60
C ILE A 36 57.64 8.01 9.15
N LEU A 37 57.58 7.64 10.43
CA LEU A 37 56.34 7.21 11.08
C LEU A 37 55.26 8.30 11.04
N LYS A 38 55.64 9.57 11.28
CA LYS A 38 54.72 10.71 11.19
C LYS A 38 54.17 10.88 9.78
N VAL A 39 55.01 10.75 8.75
CA VAL A 39 54.58 10.81 7.34
C VAL A 39 53.61 9.67 7.03
N ILE A 40 53.92 8.44 7.43
CA ILE A 40 53.04 7.28 7.24
C ILE A 40 51.69 7.51 7.94
N MET A 41 51.71 7.98 9.19
CA MET A 41 50.50 8.28 9.95
C MET A 41 49.66 9.38 9.28
N ILE A 42 50.29 10.43 8.74
CA ILE A 42 49.58 11.48 7.99
C ILE A 42 48.95 10.90 6.73
N VAL A 43 49.67 10.08 5.97
CA VAL A 43 49.14 9.42 4.77
C VAL A 43 47.97 8.51 5.10
N LEU A 44 48.05 7.73 6.19
CA LEU A 44 46.95 6.89 6.65
C LEU A 44 45.73 7.72 7.08
N VAL A 45 45.92 8.84 7.77
CA VAL A 45 44.83 9.75 8.15
C VAL A 45 44.19 10.39 6.92
N ILE A 46 44.99 10.80 5.93
CA ILE A 46 44.47 11.35 4.67
C ILE A 46 43.70 10.27 3.91
N GLY A 47 44.23 9.06 3.81
CA GLY A 47 43.56 7.92 3.17
C GLY A 47 42.26 7.56 3.88
N PHE A 48 42.26 7.57 5.22
CA PHE A 48 41.05 7.40 6.03
C PHE A 48 40.05 8.49 5.70
N LEU A 49 40.38 9.77 5.81
CA LEU A 49 39.46 10.87 5.50
C LEU A 49 38.96 10.80 4.04
N ALA A 50 39.82 10.48 3.07
CA ALA A 50 39.44 10.34 1.67
C ALA A 50 38.47 9.16 1.41
N SER A 51 38.47 8.13 2.27
CA SER A 51 37.50 7.04 2.17
C SER A 51 36.06 7.44 2.58
N GLY A 52 35.86 8.65 3.11
CA GLY A 52 34.56 9.16 3.54
C GLY A 52 33.64 9.70 2.45
N PHE A 53 34.03 9.61 1.17
CA PHE A 53 33.17 10.03 0.07
C PHE A 53 32.12 8.95 -0.25
N GLU A 54 30.85 9.29 0.00
CA GLU A 54 29.69 8.44 -0.26
C GLU A 54 28.76 9.11 -1.28
N THR A 55 28.07 8.30 -2.08
CA THR A 55 27.08 8.79 -3.05
C THR A 55 25.68 8.33 -2.69
N VAL A 56 24.72 9.25 -2.85
CA VAL A 56 23.29 9.01 -2.64
C VAL A 56 22.59 9.04 -3.99
N GLY A 57 21.77 8.03 -4.26
CA GLY A 57 21.01 7.91 -5.51
C GLY A 57 19.94 9.00 -5.68
N SER A 58 19.39 9.14 -6.88
CA SER A 58 18.33 10.12 -7.18
C SER A 58 17.01 9.84 -6.45
N ASN A 59 16.75 8.57 -6.11
CA ASN A 59 15.51 8.11 -5.48
C ASN A 59 15.77 7.68 -4.02
N GLU A 60 16.84 8.19 -3.42
CA GLU A 60 17.26 7.87 -2.06
C GLU A 60 17.52 9.15 -1.28
N GLN A 61 17.25 9.10 0.01
CA GLN A 61 17.76 10.10 0.95
C GLN A 61 18.58 9.38 2.01
N ALA A 62 19.72 9.95 2.38
CA ALA A 62 20.57 9.36 3.38
C ALA A 62 20.47 10.09 4.71
N LEU A 63 20.23 9.33 5.79
CA LEU A 63 20.46 9.78 7.15
C LEU A 63 21.91 9.48 7.54
N VAL A 64 22.59 10.48 8.12
CA VAL A 64 23.92 10.30 8.70
C VAL A 64 23.81 10.25 10.21
N LEU A 65 24.18 9.10 10.77
CA LEU A 65 24.31 8.91 12.20
C LEU A 65 25.75 9.19 12.60
N ARG A 66 25.97 9.94 13.66
CA ARG A 66 27.28 10.16 14.28
C ARG A 66 27.28 9.54 15.66
N PHE A 67 28.12 8.53 15.88
CA PHE A 67 28.11 7.76 17.12
C PHE A 67 26.71 7.26 17.52
N GLY A 68 25.86 6.94 16.54
CA GLY A 68 24.49 6.48 16.75
C GLY A 68 23.44 7.58 16.93
N GLU A 69 23.82 8.86 17.01
CA GLU A 69 22.86 9.97 17.05
C GLU A 69 22.67 10.59 15.66
N ILE A 70 21.43 10.98 15.34
CA ILE A 70 21.12 11.67 14.07
C ILE A 70 21.81 13.02 14.04
N ARG A 71 22.70 13.24 13.07
CA ARG A 71 23.49 14.47 12.96
C ARG A 71 22.68 15.57 12.24
N GLY A 72 22.60 16.76 12.85
CA GLY A 72 22.07 17.98 12.21
C GLY A 72 20.83 18.57 12.91
N VAL A 73 20.33 19.70 12.42
CA VAL A 73 19.07 20.33 12.85
C VAL A 73 18.26 20.71 11.61
N GLY A 74 17.01 20.24 11.53
CA GLY A 74 16.13 20.50 10.38
C GLY A 74 16.62 19.84 9.08
N GLU A 75 16.49 20.54 7.95
CA GLU A 75 16.77 20.04 6.59
C GLU A 75 18.21 19.58 6.35
N LYS A 76 19.17 19.95 7.21
CA LYS A 76 20.57 19.51 7.10
C LYS A 76 20.83 18.09 7.62
N ARG A 77 19.80 17.39 8.10
CA ARG A 77 19.87 16.01 8.59
C ARG A 77 19.75 14.97 7.47
N LEU A 78 19.11 15.34 6.37
CA LEU A 78 18.85 14.48 5.24
C LEU A 78 19.76 14.89 4.09
N LEU A 79 20.60 13.96 3.64
CA LEU A 79 21.43 14.16 2.45
C LEU A 79 20.61 13.74 1.23
N GLY A 80 20.31 14.71 0.37
CA GLY A 80 19.69 14.47 -0.93
C GLY A 80 20.67 13.85 -1.94
N PRO A 81 20.23 13.65 -3.19
CA PRO A 81 21.04 13.03 -4.24
C PRO A 81 22.38 13.74 -4.47
N GLY A 82 23.45 12.96 -4.66
CA GLY A 82 24.78 13.49 -4.95
C GLY A 82 25.90 12.87 -4.12
N ALA A 83 27.12 13.36 -4.34
CA ALA A 83 28.30 12.95 -3.59
C ALA A 83 28.44 13.79 -2.32
N HIS A 84 28.53 13.12 -1.17
CA HIS A 84 28.68 13.73 0.13
C HIS A 84 29.90 13.18 0.84
N TRP A 85 30.63 14.05 1.52
CA TRP A 85 31.73 13.63 2.37
C TRP A 85 31.24 13.50 3.81
N ILE A 86 31.39 12.31 4.38
CA ILE A 86 31.09 11.99 5.77
C ILE A 86 32.36 11.46 6.45
N PHE A 87 32.38 11.42 7.79
CA PHE A 87 33.51 10.77 8.44
C PHE A 87 33.42 9.25 8.22
N PRO A 88 34.51 8.57 7.85
CA PRO A 88 34.47 7.14 7.68
C PRO A 88 34.10 6.43 8.98
N TYR A 89 33.55 5.23 8.86
CA TYR A 89 33.32 4.33 9.98
C TYR A 89 34.61 4.21 10.83
N PRO A 90 34.54 4.31 12.17
CA PRO A 90 33.36 4.16 13.03
C PRO A 90 32.68 5.47 13.47
N ILE A 91 33.02 6.63 12.91
CA ILE A 91 32.52 7.92 13.41
C ILE A 91 31.11 8.22 12.89
N ASP A 92 30.93 8.23 11.57
CA ASP A 92 29.62 8.39 10.94
C ASP A 92 29.19 7.07 10.27
N GLU A 93 27.88 6.82 10.27
CA GLU A 93 27.20 5.71 9.59
C GLU A 93 26.12 6.28 8.68
N ILE A 94 26.05 5.80 7.42
CA ILE A 94 25.10 6.29 6.41
C ILE A 94 23.99 5.28 6.17
N ILE A 95 22.75 5.76 6.25
CA ILE A 95 21.55 4.95 6.08
C ILE A 95 20.76 5.50 4.90
N LYS A 96 20.75 4.78 3.77
CA LYS A 96 20.13 5.22 2.51
C LYS A 96 18.70 4.72 2.42
N ILE A 97 17.72 5.58 2.65
CA ILE A 97 16.29 5.21 2.62
C ILE A 97 15.73 5.53 1.24
N PRO A 98 15.06 4.57 0.57
CA PRO A 98 14.38 4.84 -0.70
C PRO A 98 13.22 5.80 -0.44
N VAL A 99 13.25 6.96 -1.07
CA VAL A 99 12.15 7.92 -1.04
C VAL A 99 11.52 7.99 -2.43
N GLU A 100 10.25 8.37 -2.50
CA GLU A 100 9.51 8.54 -3.76
C GLU A 100 9.39 7.26 -4.63
N THR A 101 9.82 6.12 -4.10
CA THR A 101 9.68 4.82 -4.76
C THR A 101 8.40 4.16 -4.26
N ALA A 102 7.42 4.02 -5.16
CA ALA A 102 6.18 3.33 -4.88
C ALA A 102 6.42 1.82 -4.82
N VAL A 103 6.11 1.21 -3.68
CA VAL A 103 6.25 -0.23 -3.44
C VAL A 103 4.86 -0.86 -3.43
N HIS A 104 4.71 -1.93 -4.21
CA HIS A 104 3.47 -2.72 -4.25
C HIS A 104 3.54 -3.87 -3.26
N LEU A 105 2.51 -3.98 -2.42
CA LEU A 105 2.30 -5.09 -1.49
C LEU A 105 0.95 -5.74 -1.82
N THR A 106 0.99 -7.01 -2.21
CA THR A 106 -0.21 -7.81 -2.49
C THR A 106 -0.69 -8.47 -1.19
N ILE A 107 -1.98 -8.32 -0.88
CA ILE A 107 -2.58 -8.82 0.35
C ILE A 107 -3.70 -9.79 -0.02
N ASN A 108 -3.42 -11.07 0.21
CA ASN A 108 -4.30 -12.19 -0.13
C ASN A 108 -4.95 -12.82 1.11
N THR A 109 -4.89 -12.17 2.27
CA THR A 109 -5.34 -12.77 3.54
C THR A 109 -6.84 -13.05 3.60
N PHE A 110 -7.62 -12.36 2.77
CA PHE A 110 -9.06 -12.58 2.65
C PHE A 110 -9.44 -13.39 1.40
N TRP A 111 -8.46 -14.02 0.75
CA TRP A 111 -8.67 -14.88 -0.41
C TRP A 111 -8.74 -16.35 0.00
N TYR A 112 -9.50 -17.17 -0.73
CA TYR A 112 -9.52 -18.61 -0.52
C TYR A 112 -8.16 -19.24 -0.87
N THR A 113 -7.87 -20.42 -0.32
CA THR A 113 -6.58 -21.08 -0.60
C THR A 113 -6.52 -21.55 -2.05
N GLU A 114 -5.47 -21.16 -2.76
CA GLU A 114 -5.16 -21.59 -4.12
C GLU A 114 -3.94 -22.51 -4.12
N ARG A 115 -3.97 -23.56 -4.95
CA ARG A 115 -2.78 -24.40 -5.15
C ARG A 115 -1.87 -23.75 -6.17
N PRO A 116 -0.54 -23.91 -6.06
CA PRO A 116 0.40 -23.36 -7.05
C PRO A 116 0.07 -23.74 -8.50
N GLU A 117 -0.40 -24.97 -8.73
CA GLU A 117 -0.84 -25.46 -10.04
C GLU A 117 -2.01 -24.65 -10.65
N ASP A 118 -2.92 -24.17 -9.80
CA ASP A 118 -4.13 -23.44 -10.23
C ASP A 118 -3.78 -22.01 -10.60
N ILE A 119 -2.87 -21.40 -9.83
CA ILE A 119 -2.33 -20.06 -10.09
C ILE A 119 -1.61 -20.05 -11.44
N LEU A 120 -0.80 -21.09 -11.72
CA LEU A 120 -0.03 -21.20 -12.97
C LEU A 120 -0.90 -21.47 -14.20
N SER A 121 -1.95 -22.29 -14.05
CA SER A 121 -2.89 -22.57 -15.14
C SER A 121 -3.91 -21.46 -15.38
N GLY A 122 -4.12 -20.60 -14.38
CA GLY A 122 -5.18 -19.58 -14.39
C GLY A 122 -6.59 -20.18 -14.36
N GLN A 123 -6.72 -21.48 -14.09
CA GLN A 123 -8.01 -22.16 -14.05
C GLN A 123 -8.48 -22.38 -12.62
N GLU A 124 -9.67 -21.88 -12.29
CA GLU A 124 -10.33 -22.18 -11.02
C GLU A 124 -10.80 -23.65 -11.00
N ARG A 125 -10.40 -24.41 -9.98
CA ARG A 125 -10.96 -25.76 -9.78
C ARG A 125 -12.47 -25.69 -9.47
N PRO A 126 -13.28 -26.61 -9.99
CA PRO A 126 -14.66 -26.73 -9.54
C PRO A 126 -14.68 -27.17 -8.07
N VAL A 127 -15.49 -26.49 -7.25
CA VAL A 127 -15.77 -26.91 -5.88
C VAL A 127 -16.80 -28.03 -5.93
N ARG A 128 -16.58 -29.10 -5.14
CA ARG A 128 -17.56 -30.18 -5.03
C ARG A 128 -18.81 -29.63 -4.32
N PRO A 129 -20.03 -29.96 -4.78
CA PRO A 129 -21.27 -29.40 -4.22
C PRO A 129 -21.40 -29.48 -2.70
N ASP A 130 -20.87 -30.55 -2.09
CA ASP A 130 -21.01 -30.82 -0.65
C ASP A 130 -19.76 -30.46 0.17
N THR A 131 -18.81 -29.71 -0.39
CA THR A 131 -17.61 -29.29 0.34
C THR A 131 -17.83 -27.92 0.98
N PRO A 132 -17.96 -27.83 2.32
CA PRO A 132 -18.11 -26.55 2.99
C PRO A 132 -16.84 -25.71 2.86
N LEU A 133 -16.98 -24.40 3.08
CA LEU A 133 -15.86 -23.49 3.28
C LEU A 133 -15.05 -23.94 4.51
N ASP A 134 -13.73 -23.94 4.42
CA ASP A 134 -12.84 -24.22 5.55
C ASP A 134 -12.29 -22.89 6.08
N PRO A 135 -12.85 -22.28 7.15
CA PRO A 135 -12.44 -20.96 7.62
C PRO A 135 -11.02 -20.94 8.20
N LEU A 136 -10.39 -22.10 8.43
CA LEU A 136 -9.00 -22.20 8.87
C LEU A 136 -8.01 -22.14 7.69
N LYS A 137 -8.47 -22.41 6.47
CA LYS A 137 -7.65 -22.38 5.25
C LYS A 137 -8.03 -21.25 4.32
N ASP A 138 -9.33 -20.99 4.17
CA ASP A 138 -9.85 -19.99 3.27
C ASP A 138 -9.99 -18.65 4.02
N GLY A 139 -9.33 -17.62 3.51
CA GLY A 139 -9.49 -16.26 4.01
C GLY A 139 -10.83 -15.68 3.57
N TYR A 140 -11.43 -14.82 4.38
CA TYR A 140 -12.70 -14.15 4.07
C TYR A 140 -12.85 -12.83 4.80
N CYS A 141 -13.65 -11.92 4.25
CA CYS A 141 -14.17 -10.74 4.94
C CYS A 141 -15.64 -10.95 5.31
N ILE A 142 -16.06 -10.27 6.38
CA ILE A 142 -17.46 -10.18 6.78
C ILE A 142 -18.02 -8.84 6.31
N THR A 143 -19.22 -8.87 5.75
CA THR A 143 -19.96 -7.70 5.25
C THR A 143 -21.24 -7.51 6.03
N ARG A 144 -21.73 -6.27 6.10
CA ARG A 144 -23.00 -5.92 6.75
C ARG A 144 -24.16 -6.72 6.16
N GLY A 145 -25.09 -7.14 7.01
CA GLY A 145 -26.38 -7.64 6.53
C GLY A 145 -27.24 -6.53 5.91
N GLU A 146 -28.17 -6.92 5.04
CA GLU A 146 -29.17 -5.98 4.52
C GLU A 146 -30.15 -5.57 5.62
N LYS A 147 -30.54 -4.29 5.62
CA LYS A 147 -31.68 -3.85 6.43
C LYS A 147 -32.94 -4.32 5.73
N GLN A 148 -33.62 -5.32 6.26
CA GLN A 148 -34.98 -5.63 5.83
C GLN A 148 -35.88 -4.43 6.12
N GLN A 149 -36.66 -4.00 5.13
CA GLN A 149 -37.65 -2.93 5.28
C GLN A 149 -38.59 -3.24 6.45
N GLU A 150 -38.72 -2.27 7.37
CA GLU A 150 -39.47 -2.27 8.63
C GLU A 150 -40.90 -2.84 8.54
N THR A 151 -41.04 -4.16 8.48
CA THR A 151 -42.37 -4.82 8.53
C THR A 151 -42.54 -5.81 9.66
N THR A 152 -41.52 -6.04 10.49
CA THR A 152 -41.71 -6.74 11.78
C THR A 152 -40.69 -6.25 12.80
N ALA A 153 -41.21 -5.71 13.90
CA ALA A 153 -40.46 -5.06 14.97
C ALA A 153 -39.63 -6.02 15.86
N ASP A 154 -39.24 -7.22 15.39
CA ASP A 154 -38.57 -8.20 16.27
C ASP A 154 -37.61 -9.20 15.58
N SER A 155 -37.14 -8.96 14.35
CA SER A 155 -36.09 -9.77 13.73
C SER A 155 -34.76 -9.03 13.72
N GLY A 156 -34.13 -8.91 14.89
CA GLY A 156 -32.83 -8.28 15.10
C GLY A 156 -31.61 -9.04 14.52
N GLY A 157 -31.81 -9.89 13.51
CA GLY A 157 -30.74 -10.60 12.83
C GLY A 157 -30.54 -10.05 11.43
N SER A 158 -29.61 -9.11 11.25
CA SER A 158 -29.06 -8.89 9.91
C SER A 158 -28.03 -10.00 9.68
N ASP A 159 -28.32 -10.94 8.79
CA ASP A 159 -27.35 -11.99 8.45
C ASP A 159 -26.13 -11.36 7.79
N TYR A 160 -24.96 -11.53 8.39
CA TYR A 160 -23.70 -11.10 7.79
C TYR A 160 -23.33 -12.05 6.66
N ASN A 161 -22.70 -11.52 5.62
CA ASN A 161 -22.27 -12.31 4.47
C ASN A 161 -20.75 -12.39 4.38
N LEU A 162 -20.26 -13.51 3.85
CA LEU A 162 -18.84 -13.73 3.61
C LEU A 162 -18.48 -13.35 2.18
N VAL A 163 -17.30 -12.77 1.99
CA VAL A 163 -16.76 -12.44 0.66
C VAL A 163 -15.26 -12.68 0.64
N HIS A 164 -14.76 -13.23 -0.46
CA HIS A 164 -13.33 -13.35 -0.71
C HIS A 164 -12.84 -12.08 -1.40
N THR A 165 -11.80 -11.45 -0.85
CA THR A 165 -11.25 -10.23 -1.42
C THR A 165 -9.73 -10.33 -1.60
N ARG A 166 -9.25 -9.78 -2.71
CA ARG A 166 -7.83 -9.65 -3.02
C ARG A 166 -7.48 -8.18 -3.13
N TRP A 167 -6.40 -7.78 -2.46
CA TRP A 167 -6.04 -6.38 -2.35
C TRP A 167 -4.61 -6.14 -2.83
N GLN A 168 -4.40 -4.93 -3.35
CA GLN A 168 -3.07 -4.41 -3.65
C GLN A 168 -2.92 -3.04 -2.99
N LEU A 169 -1.95 -2.96 -2.10
CA LEU A 169 -1.52 -1.74 -1.45
C LEU A 169 -0.31 -1.18 -2.21
N THR A 170 -0.33 0.10 -2.52
CA THR A 170 0.86 0.82 -2.96
C THR A 170 1.21 1.89 -1.94
N TYR A 171 2.42 1.84 -1.40
CA TYR A 171 2.90 2.78 -0.40
C TYR A 171 4.26 3.36 -0.79
N GLN A 172 4.65 4.45 -0.14
CA GLN A 172 5.98 5.04 -0.27
C GLN A 172 6.42 5.61 1.07
N ILE A 173 7.73 5.65 1.31
CA ILE A 173 8.30 6.36 2.47
C ILE A 173 8.40 7.84 2.09
N ASN A 174 7.66 8.68 2.80
CA ASN A 174 7.59 10.11 2.51
C ASN A 174 8.43 10.94 3.50
N ASP A 175 8.46 10.53 4.76
CA ASP A 175 9.33 11.14 5.78
C ASP A 175 10.35 10.08 6.26
N PRO A 176 11.57 10.08 5.71
CA PRO A 176 12.60 9.10 6.08
C PRO A 176 13.13 9.29 7.51
N GLU A 177 13.11 10.52 8.05
CA GLU A 177 13.56 10.78 9.43
C GLU A 177 12.56 10.19 10.43
N GLN A 178 11.29 10.52 10.25
CA GLN A 178 10.21 10.00 11.08
C GLN A 178 10.12 8.46 10.96
N PHE A 179 10.21 7.94 9.73
CA PHE A 179 10.26 6.49 9.49
C PHE A 179 11.40 5.82 10.26
N PHE A 180 12.63 6.34 10.17
CA PHE A 180 13.77 5.72 10.84
C PHE A 180 13.67 5.72 12.37
N ARG A 181 13.04 6.76 12.95
CA ARG A 181 12.90 6.89 14.40
C ARG A 181 11.83 5.96 14.98
N GLU A 182 10.68 5.89 14.32
CA GLU A 182 9.48 5.23 14.87
C GLU A 182 9.29 3.80 14.33
N VAL A 183 9.84 3.49 13.16
CA VAL A 183 9.69 2.18 12.51
C VAL A 183 10.96 1.35 12.66
N TYR A 184 10.82 0.19 13.30
CA TYR A 184 11.94 -0.74 13.45
C TYR A 184 12.29 -1.41 12.12
N VAL A 185 13.55 -1.28 11.70
CA VAL A 185 14.15 -2.01 10.58
C VAL A 185 15.25 -2.91 11.12
N ARG A 186 15.28 -4.17 10.68
CA ARG A 186 16.32 -5.11 11.12
C ARG A 186 17.71 -4.64 10.65
N LYS A 187 18.75 -5.02 11.39
CA LYS A 187 20.13 -4.75 10.99
C LYS A 187 20.47 -5.46 9.68
N VAL A 188 21.22 -4.76 8.84
CA VAL A 188 21.63 -5.21 7.50
C VAL A 188 22.84 -6.12 7.63
N GLY A 189 22.76 -7.34 7.08
CA GLY A 189 23.87 -8.29 7.07
C GLY A 189 24.78 -8.16 5.85
N PRO A 190 25.95 -8.82 5.84
CA PRO A 190 26.80 -8.89 4.65
C PRO A 190 26.03 -9.51 3.47
N GLY A 191 25.98 -8.80 2.33
CA GLY A 191 25.29 -9.25 1.11
C GLY A 191 23.80 -8.92 1.04
N ASP A 192 23.21 -8.32 2.09
CA ASP A 192 21.83 -7.83 2.04
C ASP A 192 21.73 -6.55 1.21
N VAL A 193 20.65 -6.44 0.43
CA VAL A 193 20.25 -5.17 -0.21
C VAL A 193 19.43 -4.37 0.80
N TYR A 194 19.85 -3.15 1.11
CA TYR A 194 19.20 -2.31 2.13
C TYR A 194 17.69 -2.10 1.86
N PHE A 195 17.32 -1.90 0.60
CA PHE A 195 15.92 -1.79 0.16
C PHE A 195 15.09 -3.04 0.53
N ASP A 196 15.61 -4.22 0.26
CA ASP A 196 14.95 -5.50 0.57
C ASP A 196 14.83 -5.70 2.08
N VAL A 197 15.82 -5.23 2.85
CA VAL A 197 15.81 -5.29 4.30
C VAL A 197 14.69 -4.42 4.85
N ILE A 198 14.54 -3.19 4.38
CA ILE A 198 13.44 -2.30 4.78
C ILE A 198 12.09 -2.92 4.45
N THR A 199 11.87 -3.24 3.17
CA THR A 199 10.57 -3.73 2.69
C THR A 199 10.12 -4.99 3.43
N LYS A 200 11.01 -5.96 3.62
CA LYS A 200 10.72 -7.19 4.39
C LYS A 200 10.50 -6.93 5.89
N SER A 201 11.13 -5.90 6.47
CA SER A 201 10.97 -5.59 7.90
C SER A 201 9.61 -4.98 8.20
N ILE A 202 9.09 -4.15 7.30
CA ILE A 202 7.83 -3.41 7.51
C ILE A 202 6.61 -4.13 6.96
N GLU A 203 6.80 -5.12 6.07
CA GLU A 203 5.72 -5.88 5.46
C GLU A 203 4.71 -6.45 6.49
N PRO A 204 5.13 -7.07 7.62
CA PRO A 204 4.18 -7.56 8.62
C PRO A 204 3.34 -6.44 9.24
N LEU A 205 3.97 -5.31 9.59
CA LEU A 205 3.27 -4.15 10.14
C LEU A 205 2.24 -3.59 9.15
N LEU A 206 2.64 -3.41 7.88
CA LEU A 206 1.75 -2.89 6.84
C LEU A 206 0.59 -3.84 6.59
N LYS A 207 0.87 -5.14 6.56
CA LYS A 207 -0.13 -6.20 6.37
C LYS A 207 -1.15 -6.19 7.52
N ASP A 208 -0.71 -6.17 8.77
CA ASP A 208 -1.61 -6.16 9.93
C ASP A 208 -2.48 -4.89 9.99
N LEU A 209 -1.88 -3.71 9.75
CA LEU A 209 -2.62 -2.44 9.74
C LEU A 209 -3.65 -2.39 8.60
N PHE A 210 -3.27 -2.89 7.42
CA PHE A 210 -4.13 -2.95 6.25
C PHE A 210 -5.28 -3.93 6.45
N GLU A 211 -5.02 -5.14 6.95
CA GLU A 211 -6.05 -6.13 7.26
C GLU A 211 -7.09 -5.57 8.24
N GLY A 212 -6.62 -4.90 9.30
CA GLY A 212 -7.51 -4.23 10.24
C GLY A 212 -8.33 -3.10 9.60
N ALA A 213 -7.76 -2.36 8.63
CA ALA A 213 -8.47 -1.33 7.88
C ALA A 213 -9.54 -1.93 6.94
N VAL A 214 -9.23 -3.05 6.26
CA VAL A 214 -10.19 -3.79 5.43
C VAL A 214 -11.36 -4.30 6.27
N VAL A 215 -11.08 -4.99 7.38
CA VAL A 215 -12.14 -5.51 8.27
C VAL A 215 -13.03 -4.38 8.77
N THR A 216 -12.43 -3.24 9.15
CA THR A 216 -13.21 -2.07 9.61
C THR A 216 -14.07 -1.49 8.50
N ALA A 217 -13.58 -1.42 7.25
CA ALA A 217 -14.33 -0.87 6.13
C ALA A 217 -15.46 -1.81 5.68
N MET A 218 -15.17 -3.10 5.51
CA MET A 218 -16.10 -4.07 4.90
C MET A 218 -17.40 -4.25 5.70
N VAL A 219 -17.36 -4.05 7.02
CA VAL A 219 -18.53 -4.16 7.90
C VAL A 219 -19.58 -3.06 7.65
N ASP A 220 -19.23 -1.98 6.94
CA ASP A 220 -20.19 -0.92 6.59
C ASP A 220 -20.97 -1.21 5.29
N TYR A 221 -20.50 -2.16 4.47
CA TYR A 221 -21.04 -2.44 3.14
C TYR A 221 -21.79 -3.77 3.10
N THR A 222 -22.83 -3.86 2.27
CA THR A 222 -23.49 -5.15 1.97
C THR A 222 -22.62 -6.01 1.05
N ILE A 223 -22.97 -7.30 0.88
CA ILE A 223 -22.26 -8.17 -0.07
C ILE A 223 -22.37 -7.66 -1.51
N ASP A 224 -23.53 -7.17 -1.93
CA ASP A 224 -23.70 -6.62 -3.29
C ASP A 224 -22.87 -5.36 -3.50
N GLU A 225 -22.79 -4.50 -2.48
CA GLU A 225 -21.87 -3.36 -2.50
C GLU A 225 -20.41 -3.83 -2.52
N ALA A 226 -20.05 -4.85 -1.74
CA ALA A 226 -18.70 -5.39 -1.71
C ALA A 226 -18.25 -6.02 -3.04
N ILE A 227 -19.15 -6.70 -3.75
CA ILE A 227 -18.87 -7.31 -5.05
C ILE A 227 -18.85 -6.25 -6.16
N SER A 228 -19.72 -5.24 -6.09
CA SER A 228 -19.85 -4.21 -7.14
C SER A 228 -18.94 -2.99 -6.95
N SER A 229 -18.38 -2.78 -5.76
CA SER A 229 -17.60 -1.58 -5.43
C SER A 229 -16.21 -1.61 -6.04
N GLN A 230 -15.94 -0.64 -6.92
CA GLN A 230 -14.62 -0.44 -7.53
C GLN A 230 -13.79 0.61 -6.78
N ASP A 231 -14.42 1.69 -6.30
CA ASP A 231 -13.70 2.83 -5.71
C ASP A 231 -14.06 3.15 -4.25
N ARG A 232 -15.32 2.90 -3.83
CA ARG A 232 -15.82 3.33 -2.51
C ARG A 232 -15.07 2.63 -1.37
N ILE A 233 -14.96 1.31 -1.44
CA ILE A 233 -14.31 0.52 -0.40
C ILE A 233 -12.79 0.77 -0.39
N PRO A 234 -12.07 0.71 -1.54
CA PRO A 234 -10.64 1.06 -1.55
C PRO A 234 -10.35 2.46 -1.03
N GLY A 235 -11.22 3.44 -1.33
CA GLY A 235 -11.12 4.79 -0.79
C GLY A 235 -11.23 4.83 0.74
N GLN A 236 -12.19 4.11 1.34
CA GLN A 236 -12.33 4.02 2.79
C GLN A 236 -11.15 3.29 3.44
N VAL A 237 -10.72 2.16 2.86
CA VAL A 237 -9.55 1.40 3.35
C VAL A 237 -8.29 2.26 3.30
N ARG A 238 -8.06 2.99 2.20
CA ARG A 238 -6.93 3.93 2.08
C ARG A 238 -6.93 4.96 3.19
N LYS A 239 -8.09 5.58 3.45
CA LYS A 239 -8.24 6.58 4.52
C LYS A 239 -7.92 5.98 5.90
N LEU A 240 -8.55 4.85 6.23
CA LEU A 240 -8.34 4.16 7.51
C LEU A 240 -6.89 3.71 7.71
N MET A 241 -6.25 3.24 6.65
CA MET A 241 -4.85 2.84 6.69
C MET A 241 -3.93 4.05 6.90
N GLN A 242 -4.14 5.15 6.17
CA GLN A 242 -3.35 6.37 6.37
C GLN A 242 -3.53 6.90 7.79
N ASP A 243 -4.77 6.95 8.31
CA ASP A 243 -5.05 7.37 9.69
C ASP A 243 -4.30 6.49 10.72
N LYS A 244 -4.20 5.18 10.48
CA LYS A 244 -3.43 4.26 11.34
C LYS A 244 -1.92 4.52 11.25
N LEU A 245 -1.38 4.73 10.06
CA LEU A 245 0.04 5.01 9.81
C LEU A 245 0.47 6.37 10.39
N ASP A 246 -0.41 7.36 10.33
CA ASP A 246 -0.17 8.70 10.88
C ASP A 246 -0.17 8.69 12.42
N ARG A 247 -1.06 7.90 13.05
CA ARG A 247 -1.12 7.74 14.51
C ARG A 247 0.16 7.16 15.10
N ILE A 248 0.79 6.22 14.39
CA ILE A 248 2.08 5.66 14.79
C ILE A 248 3.26 6.47 14.26
N GLN A 249 3.00 7.62 13.63
CA GLN A 249 4.03 8.51 13.10
C GLN A 249 5.03 7.74 12.23
N SER A 250 4.54 6.87 11.34
CA SER A 250 5.41 5.96 10.59
C SER A 250 6.23 6.64 9.48
N GLY A 251 5.88 7.85 9.06
CA GLY A 251 6.46 8.48 7.87
C GLY A 251 6.10 7.79 6.54
N ILE A 252 5.22 6.78 6.57
CA ILE A 252 4.75 6.03 5.40
C ILE A 252 3.47 6.66 4.85
N LYS A 253 3.42 6.84 3.53
CA LYS A 253 2.26 7.37 2.81
C LYS A 253 1.63 6.32 1.92
N VAL A 254 0.31 6.21 1.99
CA VAL A 254 -0.49 5.36 1.11
C VAL A 254 -0.74 6.06 -0.22
N VAL A 255 -0.12 5.54 -1.27
CA VAL A 255 -0.25 6.05 -2.64
C VAL A 255 -1.60 5.63 -3.21
N SER A 256 -1.89 4.32 -3.17
CA SER A 256 -3.15 3.76 -3.66
C SER A 256 -3.50 2.46 -2.94
N VAL A 257 -4.79 2.17 -2.93
CA VAL A 257 -5.35 0.88 -2.52
C VAL A 257 -6.26 0.42 -3.64
N GLN A 258 -6.15 -0.86 -4.01
CA GLN A 258 -6.96 -1.46 -5.06
C GLN A 258 -7.58 -2.76 -4.55
N LEU A 259 -8.88 -2.91 -4.80
CA LEU A 259 -9.59 -4.18 -4.66
C LEU A 259 -9.49 -4.91 -6.00
N THR A 260 -8.56 -5.84 -6.12
CA THR A 260 -8.26 -6.52 -7.38
C THR A 260 -9.24 -7.64 -7.69
N ALA A 261 -9.86 -8.24 -6.66
CA ALA A 261 -10.95 -9.18 -6.81
C ALA A 261 -11.87 -9.15 -5.59
N SER A 262 -13.18 -9.28 -5.82
CA SER A 262 -14.21 -9.41 -4.78
C SER A 262 -15.25 -10.41 -5.27
N VAL A 263 -15.30 -11.58 -4.65
CA VAL A 263 -16.15 -12.68 -5.11
C VAL A 263 -16.84 -13.38 -3.93
N PRO A 264 -18.07 -13.89 -4.11
CA PRO A 264 -18.72 -14.69 -3.09
C PRO A 264 -17.96 -16.02 -2.86
N PRO A 265 -18.22 -16.74 -1.75
CA PRO A 265 -17.65 -18.05 -1.50
C PRO A 265 -17.92 -19.01 -2.66
N ARG A 266 -16.89 -19.74 -3.09
CA ARG A 266 -16.92 -20.58 -4.29
C ARG A 266 -18.00 -21.66 -4.25
N GLN A 267 -18.38 -22.09 -3.05
CA GLN A 267 -19.44 -23.06 -2.76
C GLN A 267 -20.82 -22.55 -3.19
N VAL A 268 -21.07 -21.25 -3.02
CA VAL A 268 -22.37 -20.62 -3.32
C VAL A 268 -22.33 -19.76 -4.58
N LYS A 269 -21.15 -19.57 -5.19
CA LYS A 269 -20.96 -18.80 -6.42
C LYS A 269 -22.00 -19.12 -7.51
N PRO A 270 -22.29 -20.39 -7.87
CA PRO A 270 -23.31 -20.69 -8.88
C PRO A 270 -24.72 -20.24 -8.51
N VAL A 271 -25.07 -20.34 -7.21
CA VAL A 271 -26.38 -19.92 -6.69
C VAL A 271 -26.49 -18.39 -6.68
N PHE A 272 -25.40 -17.72 -6.29
CA PHE A 272 -25.31 -16.27 -6.30
C PHE A 272 -25.42 -15.71 -7.73
N GLU A 273 -24.68 -16.29 -8.68
CA GLU A 273 -24.77 -15.95 -10.11
C GLU A 273 -26.18 -16.18 -10.66
N ALA A 274 -26.84 -17.29 -10.27
CA ALA A 274 -28.21 -17.56 -10.65
C ALA A 274 -29.20 -16.52 -10.08
N SER A 275 -29.01 -16.08 -8.83
CA SER A 275 -29.82 -15.03 -8.20
C SER A 275 -29.62 -13.67 -8.86
N THR A 276 -28.37 -13.28 -9.14
CA THR A 276 -28.06 -12.06 -9.89
C THR A 276 -28.68 -12.08 -11.29
N LEU A 277 -28.58 -13.21 -12.00
CA LEU A 277 -29.18 -13.37 -13.32
C LEU A 277 -30.72 -13.29 -13.26
N ALA A 278 -31.34 -13.88 -12.24
CA ALA A 278 -32.79 -13.79 -12.04
C ALA A 278 -33.23 -12.35 -11.74
N SER A 279 -32.47 -11.62 -10.93
CA SER A 279 -32.71 -10.22 -10.59
C SER A 279 -32.60 -9.32 -11.83
N GLN A 280 -31.54 -9.49 -12.64
CA GLN A 280 -31.38 -8.79 -13.91
C GLN A 280 -32.53 -9.09 -14.89
N ARG A 281 -32.99 -10.34 -14.95
CA ARG A 281 -34.15 -10.71 -15.77
C ARG A 281 -35.43 -10.05 -15.28
N SER A 282 -35.63 -9.99 -13.97
CA SER A 282 -36.79 -9.31 -13.38
C SER A 282 -36.78 -7.82 -13.69
N GLU A 283 -35.65 -7.12 -13.47
CA GLU A 283 -35.48 -5.71 -13.81
C GLU A 283 -35.71 -5.44 -15.30
N LYS A 284 -35.20 -6.32 -16.17
CA LYS A 284 -35.44 -6.25 -17.61
C LYS A 284 -36.93 -6.34 -17.93
N VAL A 285 -37.64 -7.32 -17.37
CA VAL A 285 -39.09 -7.49 -17.59
C VAL A 285 -39.88 -6.27 -17.10
N ILE A 286 -39.52 -5.71 -15.93
CA ILE A 286 -40.15 -4.49 -15.40
C ILE A 286 -39.90 -3.31 -16.33
N THR A 287 -38.66 -3.15 -16.81
CA THR A 287 -38.29 -2.08 -17.73
C THR A 287 -39.01 -2.20 -19.07
N GLU A 288 -39.10 -3.41 -19.63
CA GLU A 288 -39.87 -3.71 -20.85
C GLU A 288 -41.36 -3.42 -20.67
N ALA A 289 -41.95 -3.81 -19.53
CA ALA A 289 -43.35 -3.53 -19.21
C ALA A 289 -43.62 -2.02 -19.08
N ARG A 290 -42.73 -1.26 -18.41
CA ARG A 290 -42.82 0.22 -18.33
C ARG A 290 -42.73 0.85 -19.71
N THR A 291 -41.76 0.40 -20.53
CA THR A 291 -41.55 0.91 -21.88
C THR A 291 -42.76 0.62 -22.78
N TYR A 292 -43.34 -0.58 -22.66
CA TYR A 292 -44.56 -0.94 -23.38
C TYR A 292 -45.75 -0.08 -22.94
N ALA A 293 -45.91 0.17 -21.64
CA ALA A 293 -46.95 1.03 -21.09
C ALA A 293 -46.79 2.48 -21.59
N GLU A 294 -45.57 3.04 -21.53
CA GLU A 294 -45.25 4.37 -22.04
C GLU A 294 -45.49 4.50 -23.54
N THR A 295 -45.04 3.53 -24.33
CA THR A 295 -45.22 3.53 -25.79
C THR A 295 -46.69 3.42 -26.14
N THR A 296 -47.43 2.51 -25.49
CA THR A 296 -48.87 2.38 -25.70
C THR A 296 -49.61 3.64 -25.29
N LEU A 297 -49.24 4.27 -24.17
CA LEU A 297 -49.83 5.53 -23.72
C LEU A 297 -49.53 6.67 -24.69
N ASN A 298 -48.29 6.78 -25.20
CA ASN A 298 -47.90 7.77 -26.19
C ASN A 298 -48.67 7.59 -27.51
N GLU A 299 -48.78 6.36 -28.00
CA GLU A 299 -49.57 6.03 -29.20
C GLU A 299 -51.07 6.29 -29.01
N ALA A 300 -51.59 6.02 -27.81
CA ALA A 300 -52.99 6.16 -27.45
C ALA A 300 -53.39 7.62 -27.19
N ALA A 301 -52.59 8.35 -26.42
CA ALA A 301 -52.93 9.67 -25.89
C ALA A 301 -52.35 10.84 -26.69
N GLY A 302 -51.44 10.61 -27.64
CA GLY A 302 -50.87 11.66 -28.48
C GLY A 302 -50.33 12.83 -27.65
N SER A 303 -50.87 14.03 -27.86
CA SER A 303 -50.45 15.25 -27.15
C SER A 303 -50.72 15.27 -25.65
N VAL A 304 -51.57 14.37 -25.13
CA VAL A 304 -51.96 14.34 -23.71
C VAL A 304 -51.19 13.27 -22.91
N ALA A 305 -50.33 12.49 -23.57
CA ALA A 305 -49.65 11.33 -23.00
C ALA A 305 -48.73 11.66 -21.82
N GLU A 306 -47.89 12.68 -21.97
CA GLU A 306 -46.91 13.09 -20.96
C GLU A 306 -47.59 13.58 -19.68
N ALA A 307 -48.67 14.37 -19.82
CA ALA A 307 -49.47 14.85 -18.69
C ALA A 307 -50.21 13.73 -17.97
N LEU A 308 -50.72 12.74 -18.70
CA LEU A 308 -51.41 11.57 -18.13
C LEU A 308 -50.43 10.61 -17.45
N PHE A 309 -49.23 10.40 -18.01
CA PHE A 309 -48.19 9.56 -17.42
C PHE A 309 -47.70 10.12 -16.07
N ALA A 310 -47.43 11.42 -16.03
CA ALA A 310 -47.05 12.12 -14.80
C ALA A 310 -48.16 12.03 -13.75
N ALA A 311 -49.43 12.16 -14.15
CA ALA A 311 -50.58 12.05 -13.26
C ALA A 311 -50.82 10.64 -12.68
N LEU A 312 -50.32 9.59 -13.32
CA LEU A 312 -50.45 8.20 -12.86
C LEU A 312 -49.34 7.77 -11.88
N HIS A 313 -48.18 8.43 -11.94
CA HIS A 313 -47.04 8.14 -11.07
C HIS A 313 -46.98 9.00 -9.81
N ASP A 314 -47.84 10.02 -9.72
CA ASP A 314 -47.89 10.94 -8.59
C ASP A 314 -49.16 10.67 -7.75
N GLU A 315 -49.00 10.10 -6.55
CA GLU A 315 -50.11 9.67 -5.66
C GLU A 315 -51.02 10.84 -5.23
N ILE A 316 -50.58 12.09 -5.42
CA ILE A 316 -51.23 13.30 -4.89
C ILE A 316 -52.18 13.95 -5.93
N VAL A 317 -52.29 13.40 -7.15
CA VAL A 317 -53.09 14.03 -8.21
C VAL A 317 -54.60 13.81 -8.01
N ASP A 318 -55.33 14.92 -7.96
CA ASP A 318 -56.79 15.01 -7.89
C ASP A 318 -57.48 14.11 -8.92
N GLU A 319 -58.42 13.29 -8.46
CA GLU A 319 -59.08 12.25 -9.25
C GLU A 319 -59.85 12.84 -10.44
N GLN A 320 -60.40 14.05 -10.28
CA GLN A 320 -61.05 14.79 -11.36
C GLN A 320 -60.09 15.16 -12.49
N LYS A 321 -58.83 15.47 -12.16
CA LYS A 321 -57.80 15.82 -13.14
C LYS A 321 -57.33 14.60 -13.92
N ARG A 322 -57.25 13.44 -13.27
CA ARG A 322 -57.03 12.15 -13.94
C ARG A 322 -58.17 11.82 -14.89
N GLU A 323 -59.42 11.86 -14.44
CA GLU A 323 -60.60 11.60 -15.29
C GLU A 323 -60.68 12.55 -16.51
N PHE A 324 -60.37 13.83 -16.31
CA PHE A 324 -60.33 14.79 -17.41
C PHE A 324 -59.29 14.42 -18.48
N LEU A 325 -58.06 14.07 -18.07
CA LEU A 325 -57.01 13.62 -18.98
C LEU A 325 -57.38 12.30 -19.68
N TRP A 326 -58.05 11.39 -18.96
CA TRP A 326 -58.61 10.16 -19.55
C TRP A 326 -59.69 10.45 -20.61
N SER A 327 -60.52 11.48 -20.42
CA SER A 327 -61.56 11.86 -21.39
C SER A 327 -61.01 12.44 -22.69
N GLN A 328 -59.77 12.96 -22.68
CA GLN A 328 -59.10 13.56 -23.84
C GLN A 328 -58.30 12.55 -24.69
N LEU A 329 -58.23 11.28 -24.27
CA LEU A 329 -57.64 10.20 -25.08
C LEU A 329 -58.41 10.03 -26.40
N ALA A 330 -57.71 10.14 -27.54
CA ALA A 330 -58.32 10.05 -28.87
C ALA A 330 -58.05 8.73 -29.59
N GLY A 331 -59.03 8.25 -30.37
CA GLY A 331 -58.85 7.25 -31.44
C GLY A 331 -58.46 5.84 -30.95
N LYS A 332 -57.18 5.47 -31.10
CA LYS A 332 -56.66 4.11 -30.81
C LYS A 332 -56.63 3.76 -29.32
N ALA A 333 -56.63 4.76 -28.45
CA ALA A 333 -56.69 4.57 -27.00
C ALA A 333 -57.97 3.89 -26.53
N GLN A 334 -59.12 4.40 -27.00
CA GLN A 334 -60.44 3.87 -26.64
C GLN A 334 -60.65 2.47 -27.19
N GLU A 335 -60.09 2.18 -28.37
CA GLU A 335 -60.12 0.85 -29.00
C GLU A 335 -59.36 -0.18 -28.14
N LYS A 336 -58.09 0.07 -27.79
CA LYS A 336 -57.32 -0.84 -26.91
C LYS A 336 -57.90 -0.97 -25.49
N LEU A 337 -58.48 0.10 -24.93
CA LEU A 337 -59.19 0.04 -23.64
C LEU A 337 -60.46 -0.81 -23.74
N GLY A 338 -61.16 -0.76 -24.88
CA GLY A 338 -62.29 -1.62 -25.19
C GLY A 338 -61.87 -3.09 -25.22
N ASP A 339 -60.83 -3.42 -25.99
CA ASP A 339 -60.30 -4.78 -26.11
C ASP A 339 -59.83 -5.34 -24.75
N ALA A 340 -59.14 -4.54 -23.95
CA ALA A 340 -58.67 -4.93 -22.62
C ALA A 340 -59.82 -5.20 -21.64
N ARG A 341 -60.88 -4.38 -21.67
CA ARG A 341 -62.10 -4.59 -20.86
C ARG A 341 -62.87 -5.82 -21.29
N GLU A 342 -62.94 -6.07 -22.61
CA GLU A 342 -63.61 -7.25 -23.16
C GLU A 342 -62.87 -8.55 -22.80
N TYR A 343 -61.53 -8.50 -22.73
CA TYR A 343 -60.70 -9.62 -22.26
C TYR A 343 -60.87 -9.88 -20.76
N ALA A 344 -60.93 -8.84 -19.93
CA ALA A 344 -61.14 -8.96 -18.48
C ALA A 344 -62.51 -9.55 -18.10
N THR A 345 -63.52 -9.44 -18.97
CA THR A 345 -64.83 -10.09 -18.78
C THR A 345 -64.89 -11.56 -19.24
N LYS A 346 -63.85 -12.05 -19.94
CA LYS A 346 -63.77 -13.43 -20.46
C LYS A 346 -62.92 -14.37 -19.57
N VAL A 347 -62.15 -13.82 -18.63
CA VAL A 347 -61.43 -14.55 -17.57
C VAL A 347 -62.29 -14.51 -16.32
#